data_AF-A0AA42B532-F1
#
_entry.id   AF-A0AA42B532-F1
#
_cell.length_a   1.000
_cell.length_b   1.000
_cell.length_c   1.000
_cell.angle_alpha   90.00
_cell.angle_beta   90.00
_cell.angle_gamma   90.00
#
_symmetry.space_group_name_H-M   'P 1'
#
loop_
_entity.id
_entity.type
_entity.pdbx_description
1 polymer ?
#
loop_
_entity_poly.entity_id
_entity_poly.type
_entity_poly.pdbx_seq_one_letter_code
_entity_poly.pdbx_strand_id
1 'polypeptide(L)'
;MATEYLSRGFLASIVTPWGDQWKKMRRVVTSEMVSHARLKWLLVKRNEEANNLVFYLHNQCKCNKNSVSGGEVFNLRLITRQFGGNVIRRMIFNKRYFGEGRKDGGPGTEEIEHVDAAFKVLSYVYAFGIQDYLPYLRWLDLDGHEKIVRRAMGVVNKYHDPIIEERIRQWSNGTMKKKEPEDLLDVLISLKDKNGNPLLSTEEIKAQAVVIQIYLLLKFYT
;
A
#
# COMPACT_ATOMS: atom_id res chain seq x y z
N MET A 1 6.62 -19.62 -1.20
CA MET A 1 5.44 -19.20 -0.40
C MET A 1 5.02 -17.81 -0.83
N ALA A 2 3.72 -17.52 -0.82
CA ALA A 2 3.18 -16.20 -1.15
C ALA A 2 3.79 -15.04 -0.34
N THR A 3 4.11 -15.30 0.93
CA THR A 3 4.75 -14.37 1.87
C THR A 3 6.14 -13.91 1.41
N GLU A 4 6.89 -14.79 0.75
CA GLU A 4 8.22 -14.48 0.20
C GLU A 4 8.13 -13.44 -0.93
N TYR A 5 7.15 -13.58 -1.82
CA TYR A 5 6.90 -12.62 -2.90
C TYR A 5 6.44 -11.25 -2.36
N LEU A 6 5.52 -11.25 -1.38
CA LEU A 6 5.03 -10.02 -0.75
C LEU A 6 6.18 -9.21 -0.12
N SER A 7 7.08 -9.90 0.59
CA SER A 7 8.16 -9.28 1.37
C SER A 7 9.49 -9.15 0.62
N ARG A 8 9.51 -9.44 -0.69
CA ARG A 8 10.71 -9.46 -1.54
C ARG A 8 11.85 -10.28 -0.93
N GLY A 9 11.55 -11.51 -0.51
CA GLY A 9 12.53 -12.38 0.16
C GLY A 9 12.74 -12.01 1.63
N PHE A 10 11.65 -11.72 2.36
CA PHE A 10 11.66 -11.48 3.80
C PHE A 10 12.46 -10.24 4.25
N LEU A 11 12.36 -9.16 3.47
CA LEU A 11 12.99 -7.88 3.77
C LEU A 11 12.12 -6.95 4.63
N ALA A 12 10.84 -7.26 4.82
CA ALA A 12 9.87 -6.39 5.50
C ALA A 12 9.63 -6.79 6.98
N SER A 13 8.61 -6.23 7.62
CA SER A 13 8.33 -6.38 9.06
C SER A 13 7.34 -7.48 9.47
N ILE A 14 6.46 -7.94 8.57
CA ILE A 14 5.28 -8.73 8.98
C ILE A 14 5.47 -10.23 8.82
N VAL A 15 5.92 -10.66 7.64
CA VAL A 15 6.02 -12.08 7.30
C VAL A 15 7.46 -12.60 7.36
N THR A 16 8.39 -11.77 7.83
CA THR A 16 9.81 -12.09 7.97
C THR A 16 10.04 -12.95 9.21
N PRO A 17 10.79 -14.07 9.10
CA PRO A 17 11.15 -14.89 10.25
C PRO A 17 11.86 -14.09 11.34
N TRP A 18 11.73 -14.53 12.59
CA TRP A 18 12.40 -13.87 13.71
C TRP A 18 13.91 -13.83 13.49
N GLY A 19 14.50 -12.66 13.68
CA GLY A 19 15.91 -12.41 13.46
C GLY A 19 16.18 -10.90 13.46
N ASP A 20 17.42 -10.52 13.20
CA ASP A 20 17.82 -9.11 13.28
C ASP A 20 17.13 -8.25 12.21
N GLN A 21 16.88 -8.80 11.02
CA GLN A 21 16.08 -8.15 9.99
C GLN A 21 14.67 -7.82 10.49
N TRP A 22 13.98 -8.80 11.06
CA TRP A 22 12.64 -8.59 11.62
C TRP A 22 12.65 -7.59 12.77
N LYS A 23 13.61 -7.67 13.70
CA LYS A 23 13.73 -6.70 14.82
C LYS A 23 13.95 -5.27 14.29
N LYS A 24 14.82 -5.11 13.30
CA LYS A 24 15.10 -3.83 12.63
C LYS A 24 13.83 -3.25 12.01
N MET A 25 13.16 -4.02 11.15
CA MET A 25 11.97 -3.55 10.44
C MET A 25 10.79 -3.32 11.36
N ARG A 26 10.61 -4.16 12.39
CA ARG A 26 9.58 -3.97 13.40
C ARG A 26 9.78 -2.66 14.15
N ARG A 27 11.01 -2.35 14.58
CA ARG A 27 11.34 -1.07 15.24
C ARG A 27 11.01 0.10 14.33
N VAL A 28 11.42 0.05 13.06
CA VAL A 28 11.11 1.09 12.06
C VAL A 28 9.61 1.32 11.97
N VAL A 29 8.81 0.27 11.80
CA VAL A 29 7.35 0.41 11.71
C VAL A 29 6.78 1.04 12.99
N THR A 30 7.11 0.48 14.16
CA THR A 30 6.50 0.91 15.43
C THR A 30 6.89 2.34 15.82
N SER A 31 8.13 2.75 15.57
CA SER A 31 8.63 4.06 15.98
C SER A 31 8.35 5.14 14.93
N GLU A 32 8.51 4.81 13.65
CA GLU A 32 8.56 5.82 12.59
C GLU A 32 7.28 5.90 11.77
N MET A 33 6.52 4.80 11.64
CA MET A 33 5.37 4.74 10.73
C MET A 33 4.01 4.77 11.45
N VAL A 34 3.88 4.04 12.56
CA VAL A 34 2.59 3.88 13.27
C VAL A 34 2.61 4.41 14.71
N SER A 35 3.62 5.19 15.07
CA SER A 35 3.65 5.88 16.35
C SER A 35 2.52 6.91 16.47
N HIS A 36 2.10 7.22 17.70
CA HIS A 36 1.03 8.19 17.94
C HIS A 36 1.30 9.54 17.26
N ALA A 37 2.54 10.03 17.36
CA ALA A 37 2.96 11.26 16.70
C ALA A 37 2.83 11.16 15.18
N ARG A 38 3.24 10.04 14.57
CA ARG A 38 3.12 9.84 13.12
C ARG A 38 1.68 9.75 12.66
N LEU A 39 0.83 9.04 13.40
CA LEU A 39 -0.60 8.93 13.10
C LEU A 39 -1.32 10.28 13.19
N LYS A 40 -0.92 11.14 14.15
CA LYS A 40 -1.40 12.53 14.27
C LYS A 40 -0.91 13.39 13.10
N TRP A 41 0.35 13.27 12.72
CA TRP A 41 0.93 13.98 11.56
C TRP A 41 0.24 13.62 10.23
N LEU A 42 -0.16 12.36 10.06
CA LEU A 42 -0.92 11.89 8.88
C LEU A 42 -2.42 12.20 8.93
N LEU A 43 -2.95 12.76 10.03
CA LEU A 43 -4.39 12.97 10.20
C LEU A 43 -4.99 13.86 9.11
N VAL A 44 -4.31 14.96 8.77
CA VAL A 44 -4.77 15.90 7.74
C VAL A 44 -4.96 15.18 6.41
N LYS A 45 -3.99 14.35 6.00
CA LYS A 45 -4.06 13.56 4.77
C LYS A 45 -5.24 12.57 4.76
N ARG A 46 -5.54 11.95 5.90
CA ARG A 46 -6.71 11.04 6.00
C ARG A 46 -8.03 11.80 5.92
N ASN A 47 -8.12 12.97 6.54
CA ASN A 47 -9.31 13.82 6.48
C ASN A 47 -9.55 14.35 5.06
N GLU A 48 -8.50 14.70 4.34
CA GLU A 48 -8.60 15.07 2.92
C GLU A 48 -9.22 13.94 2.09
N GLU A 49 -8.78 12.69 2.27
CA GLU A 49 -9.37 11.56 1.54
C GLU A 49 -10.80 11.25 1.98
N ALA A 50 -11.16 11.51 3.24
CA ALA A 50 -12.54 11.40 3.70
C ALA A 50 -13.44 12.45 3.02
N ASN A 51 -12.97 13.69 2.92
CA ASN A 51 -13.68 14.74 2.19
C ASN A 51 -13.81 14.41 0.70
N ASN A 52 -12.78 13.82 0.09
CA ASN A 52 -12.80 13.37 -1.30
C ASN A 52 -13.85 12.26 -1.53
N LEU A 53 -14.00 11.33 -0.59
CA LEU A 53 -15.03 10.32 -0.63
C LEU A 53 -16.43 10.96 -0.61
N VAL A 54 -16.67 11.91 0.31
CA VAL A 54 -17.95 12.63 0.39
C VAL A 54 -18.24 13.38 -0.90
N PHE A 55 -17.23 14.07 -1.46
CA PHE A 55 -17.35 14.75 -2.75
C PHE A 55 -17.74 13.79 -3.87
N TYR A 56 -17.10 12.62 -3.94
CA TYR A 56 -17.41 11.60 -4.94
C TYR A 56 -18.87 11.11 -4.82
N LEU A 57 -19.30 10.74 -3.62
CA LEU A 57 -20.66 10.27 -3.38
C LEU A 57 -21.70 11.35 -3.71
N HIS A 58 -21.43 12.60 -3.34
CA HIS A 58 -22.31 13.72 -3.66
C HIS A 58 -22.42 13.97 -5.18
N ASN A 59 -21.34 13.78 -5.94
CA ASN A 59 -21.38 13.91 -7.40
C ASN A 59 -22.16 12.78 -8.06
N GLN A 60 -22.05 11.55 -7.56
CA GLN A 60 -22.86 10.43 -8.01
C GLN A 60 -24.36 10.76 -7.85
N CYS A 61 -24.75 11.26 -6.66
CA CYS A 61 -26.15 11.65 -6.40
C CYS A 61 -26.64 12.72 -7.37
N LYS A 62 -25.79 13.69 -7.74
CA LYS A 62 -26.14 14.79 -8.64
C LYS A 62 -26.28 14.37 -10.09
N CYS A 63 -25.52 13.38 -10.54
CA CYS A 63 -25.53 12.92 -11.93
C CYS A 63 -26.72 12.00 -12.23
N ASN A 64 -27.33 11.39 -11.21
CA ASN A 64 -28.37 10.37 -11.37
C ASN A 64 -29.82 10.89 -11.20
N LYS A 65 -30.09 12.12 -11.66
CA LYS A 65 -31.40 12.80 -11.51
C LYS A 65 -32.57 12.17 -12.27
N ASN A 66 -32.34 11.15 -13.09
CA ASN A 66 -33.37 10.49 -13.92
C ASN A 66 -33.99 9.24 -13.29
N SER A 67 -33.63 8.87 -12.05
CA SER A 67 -34.28 7.75 -11.36
C SER A 67 -35.63 8.20 -10.77
N VAL A 68 -36.69 8.01 -11.54
CA VAL A 68 -38.07 8.44 -11.22
C VAL A 68 -38.66 7.73 -9.99
N SER A 69 -38.03 6.66 -9.48
CA SER A 69 -38.54 5.91 -8.32
C SER A 69 -37.46 5.07 -7.63
N GLY A 70 -36.64 5.68 -6.79
CA GLY A 70 -35.72 4.96 -5.90
C GLY A 70 -34.32 5.57 -5.91
N GLY A 71 -33.81 5.88 -4.70
CA GLY A 71 -32.53 6.53 -4.48
C GLY A 71 -31.33 5.80 -5.09
N GLU A 72 -30.16 6.43 -5.01
CA GLU A 72 -28.95 5.90 -5.63
C GLU A 72 -28.44 4.61 -4.98
N VAL A 73 -28.08 3.62 -5.80
CA VAL A 73 -27.53 2.35 -5.34
C VAL A 73 -26.00 2.43 -5.34
N PHE A 74 -25.41 2.35 -4.15
CA PHE A 74 -23.97 2.39 -3.97
C PHE A 74 -23.38 0.99 -3.81
N ASN A 75 -22.32 0.67 -4.57
CA ASN A 75 -21.49 -0.49 -4.31
C ASN A 75 -20.54 -0.20 -3.14
N LEU A 76 -21.02 -0.44 -1.91
CA LEU A 76 -20.25 -0.19 -0.69
C LEU A 76 -18.92 -0.94 -0.67
N ARG A 77 -18.86 -2.16 -1.22
CA ARG A 77 -17.61 -2.92 -1.31
C ARG A 77 -16.58 -2.18 -2.14
N LEU A 78 -16.96 -1.69 -3.32
CA LEU A 78 -16.07 -0.90 -4.17
C LEU A 78 -15.64 0.39 -3.45
N ILE A 79 -16.61 1.12 -2.89
CA ILE A 79 -16.36 2.42 -2.24
C ILE A 79 -15.40 2.28 -1.07
N THR A 80 -15.62 1.34 -0.16
CA THR A 80 -14.75 1.15 1.02
C THR A 80 -13.36 0.69 0.59
N ARG A 81 -13.26 -0.22 -0.40
CA ARG A 81 -11.97 -0.68 -0.97
C ARG A 81 -11.15 0.47 -1.53
N GLN A 82 -11.80 1.31 -2.33
CA GLN A 82 -11.15 2.44 -2.97
C GLN A 82 -10.80 3.52 -1.95
N PHE A 83 -11.66 3.80 -0.98
CA PHE A 83 -11.36 4.72 0.12
C PHE A 83 -10.13 4.27 0.91
N GLY A 84 -10.09 3.01 1.37
CA GLY A 84 -8.93 2.47 2.10
C GLY A 84 -7.65 2.53 1.27
N GLY A 85 -7.72 2.14 -0.01
CA GLY A 85 -6.60 2.25 -0.95
C GLY A 85 -6.10 3.68 -1.13
N ASN A 86 -7.01 4.65 -1.30
CA ASN A 86 -6.70 6.06 -1.48
C ASN A 86 -6.03 6.65 -0.24
N VAL A 87 -6.59 6.39 0.95
CA VAL A 87 -6.04 6.83 2.24
C VAL A 87 -4.62 6.32 2.41
N ILE A 88 -4.39 5.03 2.15
CA ILE A 88 -3.06 4.43 2.28
C ILE A 88 -2.08 5.01 1.27
N ARG A 89 -2.46 5.11 -0.01
CA ARG A 89 -1.62 5.72 -1.06
C ARG A 89 -1.27 7.18 -0.73
N ARG A 90 -2.23 7.95 -0.21
CA ARG A 90 -2.02 9.33 0.24
C ARG A 90 -1.04 9.39 1.42
N MET A 91 -1.11 8.46 2.37
CA MET A 91 -0.17 8.42 3.49
C MET A 91 1.25 7.96 3.09
N ILE A 92 1.37 7.00 2.18
CA ILE A 92 2.67 6.42 1.78
C ILE A 92 3.38 7.31 0.76
N PHE A 93 2.68 7.75 -0.29
CA PHE A 93 3.29 8.39 -1.46
C PHE A 93 2.89 9.86 -1.66
N ASN A 94 2.05 10.40 -0.76
CA ASN A 94 1.41 11.71 -0.90
C ASN A 94 0.61 11.87 -2.21
N LYS A 95 0.22 10.77 -2.85
CA LYS A 95 -0.46 10.77 -4.16
C LYS A 95 -1.92 10.37 -4.02
N ARG A 96 -2.80 11.14 -4.65
CA ARG A 96 -4.23 10.79 -4.74
C ARG A 96 -4.52 9.84 -5.87
N TYR A 97 -3.85 9.93 -7.01
CA TYR A 97 -4.05 9.06 -8.16
C TYR A 97 -2.70 8.58 -8.71
N PHE A 98 -2.70 7.42 -9.35
CA PHE A 98 -1.60 6.96 -10.20
C PHE A 98 -1.71 7.54 -11.62
N GLY A 99 -2.94 7.70 -12.13
CA GLY A 99 -3.25 8.34 -13.41
C GLY A 99 -3.84 9.75 -13.26
N GLU A 100 -4.63 10.18 -14.25
CA GLU A 100 -5.28 11.50 -14.28
C GLU A 100 -6.43 11.64 -13.27
N GLY A 101 -6.93 10.51 -12.75
CA GLY A 101 -8.11 10.48 -11.91
C GLY A 101 -9.39 10.78 -12.70
N ARG A 102 -10.49 11.06 -11.99
CA ARG A 102 -11.79 11.36 -12.60
C ARG A 102 -12.35 12.68 -12.12
N LYS A 103 -13.11 13.35 -12.98
CA LYS A 103 -13.79 14.62 -12.68
C LYS A 103 -14.79 14.50 -11.53
N ASP A 104 -15.44 13.35 -11.40
CA ASP A 104 -16.37 13.07 -10.29
C ASP A 104 -15.64 12.80 -8.96
N GLY A 105 -14.31 12.71 -8.95
CA GLY A 105 -13.50 12.42 -7.77
C GLY A 105 -13.39 10.92 -7.45
N GLY A 106 -13.95 10.05 -8.30
CA GLY A 106 -13.91 8.61 -8.15
C GLY A 106 -12.60 7.96 -8.61
N PRO A 107 -12.46 6.64 -8.42
CA PRO A 107 -11.27 5.90 -8.82
C PRO A 107 -11.20 5.75 -10.36
N GLY A 108 -10.02 5.98 -10.93
CA GLY A 108 -9.71 5.65 -12.32
C GLY A 108 -9.36 4.18 -12.50
N THR A 109 -9.00 3.80 -13.73
CA THR A 109 -8.67 2.41 -14.08
C THR A 109 -7.46 1.91 -13.29
N GLU A 110 -6.47 2.76 -13.10
CA GLU A 110 -5.23 2.45 -12.38
C GLU A 110 -5.47 2.23 -10.89
N GLU A 111 -6.35 3.03 -10.28
CA GLU A 111 -6.72 2.85 -8.87
C GLU A 111 -7.48 1.55 -8.66
N ILE A 112 -8.39 1.20 -9.58
CA ILE A 112 -9.11 -0.07 -9.54
C ILE A 112 -8.15 -1.23 -9.72
N GLU A 113 -7.29 -1.19 -10.74
CA GLU A 113 -6.30 -2.23 -11.02
C GLU A 113 -5.38 -2.47 -9.80
N HIS A 114 -4.86 -1.39 -9.22
CA HIS A 114 -3.98 -1.46 -8.05
C HIS A 114 -4.67 -2.01 -6.80
N VAL A 115 -5.85 -1.49 -6.46
CA VAL A 115 -6.59 -1.92 -5.26
C VAL A 115 -7.03 -3.37 -5.40
N ASP A 116 -7.54 -3.79 -6.56
CA ASP A 116 -7.92 -5.18 -6.80
C ASP A 116 -6.72 -6.13 -6.71
N ALA A 117 -5.55 -5.72 -7.21
CA ALA A 117 -4.32 -6.48 -7.02
C ALA A 117 -3.91 -6.56 -5.55
N ALA A 118 -3.97 -5.47 -4.80
CA ALA A 118 -3.67 -5.47 -3.36
C ALA A 118 -4.62 -6.40 -2.57
N PHE A 119 -5.92 -6.41 -2.90
CA PHE A 119 -6.86 -7.35 -2.31
C PHE A 119 -6.62 -8.79 -2.71
N LYS A 120 -6.18 -9.07 -3.96
CA LYS A 120 -5.74 -10.41 -4.35
C LYS A 120 -4.54 -10.87 -3.53
N VAL A 121 -3.54 -10.01 -3.32
CA VAL A 121 -2.41 -10.33 -2.43
C VAL A 121 -2.92 -10.64 -1.02
N LEU A 122 -3.77 -9.77 -0.46
CA LEU A 122 -4.33 -9.98 0.89
C LEU A 122 -5.13 -11.28 1.02
N SER A 123 -5.93 -11.65 0.02
CA SER A 123 -6.73 -12.87 0.04
C SER A 123 -5.90 -14.14 -0.03
N TYR A 124 -4.74 -14.13 -0.70
CA TYR A 124 -3.95 -15.32 -0.95
C TYR A 124 -2.65 -15.41 -0.15
N VAL A 125 -2.19 -14.34 0.49
CA VAL A 125 -0.93 -14.36 1.27
C VAL A 125 -1.00 -15.27 2.50
N TYR A 126 -2.19 -15.43 3.09
CA TYR A 126 -2.44 -16.34 4.21
C TYR A 126 -3.33 -17.53 3.82
N ALA A 127 -3.58 -17.73 2.52
CA ALA A 127 -4.35 -18.87 2.06
C ALA A 127 -3.49 -20.13 2.17
N PHE A 128 -3.99 -21.10 2.95
CA PHE A 128 -3.33 -22.38 3.15
C PHE A 128 -3.16 -23.08 1.80
N GLY A 129 -1.94 -23.49 1.48
CA GLY A 129 -1.66 -24.39 0.36
C GLY A 129 -0.96 -25.66 0.81
N ILE A 130 -1.15 -26.75 0.08
CA ILE A 130 -0.55 -28.05 0.45
C ILE A 130 0.98 -28.00 0.52
N GLN A 131 1.61 -27.13 -0.26
CA GLN A 131 3.06 -26.86 -0.22
C GLN A 131 3.56 -26.27 1.11
N ASP A 132 2.68 -25.68 1.93
CA ASP A 132 3.06 -25.15 3.24
C ASP A 132 3.35 -26.29 4.24
N TYR A 133 2.76 -27.47 4.03
CA TYR A 133 3.03 -28.69 4.82
C TYR A 133 4.04 -29.62 4.13
N LEU A 134 4.03 -29.68 2.80
CA LEU A 134 4.91 -30.53 2.00
C LEU A 134 5.80 -29.66 1.08
N PRO A 135 6.93 -29.12 1.59
CA PRO A 135 7.75 -28.15 0.85
C PRO A 135 8.29 -28.66 -0.49
N TYR A 136 8.47 -29.98 -0.64
CA TYR A 136 8.93 -30.59 -1.90
C TYR A 136 7.88 -30.53 -3.03
N LEU A 137 6.61 -30.22 -2.72
CA LEU A 137 5.55 -29.97 -3.71
C LEU A 137 5.46 -28.50 -4.15
N ARG A 138 6.27 -27.60 -3.59
CA ARG A 138 6.21 -26.15 -3.87
C ARG A 138 6.31 -25.82 -5.37
N TRP A 139 7.13 -26.57 -6.12
CA TRP A 139 7.32 -26.33 -7.55
C TRP A 139 6.06 -26.56 -8.40
N LEU A 140 5.10 -27.35 -7.90
CA LEU A 140 3.84 -27.62 -8.58
C LEU A 140 2.83 -26.48 -8.46
N ASP A 141 2.90 -25.68 -7.36
CA ASP A 141 1.91 -24.64 -7.03
C ASP A 141 0.47 -25.16 -7.20
N LEU A 142 0.15 -26.29 -6.55
CA LEU A 142 -1.08 -27.06 -6.78
C LEU A 142 -2.36 -26.23 -6.62
N ASP A 143 -2.37 -25.30 -5.66
CA ASP A 143 -3.49 -24.38 -5.41
C ASP A 143 -3.39 -23.08 -6.24
N GLY A 144 -2.29 -22.87 -6.97
CA GLY A 144 -2.03 -21.69 -7.80
C GLY A 144 -1.80 -20.38 -7.03
N HIS A 145 -1.72 -20.46 -5.70
CA HIS A 145 -1.61 -19.29 -4.82
C HIS A 145 -0.34 -18.49 -5.09
N GLU A 146 0.81 -19.14 -5.28
CA GLU A 146 2.08 -18.44 -5.56
C GLU A 146 2.01 -17.69 -6.88
N LYS A 147 1.46 -18.31 -7.94
CA LYS A 147 1.26 -17.67 -9.23
C LYS A 147 0.26 -16.51 -9.19
N ILE A 148 -0.78 -16.60 -8.37
CA ILE A 148 -1.75 -15.49 -8.17
C ILE A 148 -1.06 -14.32 -7.47
N VAL A 149 -0.39 -14.55 -6.34
CA VAL A 149 0.28 -13.50 -5.57
C VAL A 149 1.42 -12.88 -6.39
N ARG A 150 2.21 -13.66 -7.11
CA ARG A 150 3.26 -13.14 -8.00
C ARG A 150 2.71 -12.20 -9.07
N ARG A 151 1.59 -12.56 -9.72
CA ARG A 151 0.93 -11.70 -10.72
C ARG A 151 0.38 -10.42 -10.09
N ALA A 152 -0.28 -10.53 -8.94
CA ALA A 152 -0.83 -9.38 -8.24
C ALA A 152 0.27 -8.43 -7.74
N MET A 153 1.38 -8.97 -7.21
CA MET A 153 2.56 -8.19 -6.84
C MET A 153 3.19 -7.49 -8.06
N GLY A 154 3.17 -8.12 -9.24
CA GLY A 154 3.60 -7.46 -10.48
C GLY A 154 2.83 -6.17 -10.76
N VAL A 155 1.51 -6.18 -10.55
CA VAL A 155 0.66 -4.97 -10.67
C VAL A 155 0.97 -3.96 -9.57
N VAL A 156 1.11 -4.39 -8.32
CA VAL A 156 1.43 -3.47 -7.21
C VAL A 156 2.79 -2.78 -7.45
N ASN A 157 3.81 -3.54 -7.83
CA ASN A 157 5.16 -3.04 -8.08
C ASN A 157 5.21 -2.12 -9.32
N LYS A 158 4.42 -2.39 -10.36
CA LYS A 158 4.25 -1.50 -11.53
C LYS A 158 3.91 -0.07 -11.11
N TYR A 159 3.11 0.10 -10.06
CA TYR A 159 2.72 1.41 -9.55
C TYR A 159 3.68 1.96 -8.48
N HIS A 160 4.23 1.10 -7.62
CA HIS A 160 5.05 1.54 -6.49
C HIS A 160 6.50 1.85 -6.88
N ASP A 161 7.15 0.95 -7.61
CA ASP A 161 8.60 0.99 -7.81
C ASP A 161 9.06 2.27 -8.50
N PRO A 162 8.41 2.77 -9.58
CA PRO A 162 8.81 4.03 -10.21
C PRO A 162 8.72 5.23 -9.25
N ILE A 163 7.71 5.26 -8.35
CA ILE A 163 7.57 6.34 -7.38
C ILE A 163 8.68 6.29 -6.35
N ILE A 164 9.01 5.08 -5.87
CA ILE A 164 10.03 4.86 -4.84
C ILE A 164 11.42 5.19 -5.40
N GLU A 165 11.76 4.68 -6.57
CA GLU A 165 13.04 4.92 -7.22
C GLU A 165 13.25 6.39 -7.53
N GLU A 166 12.23 7.05 -8.08
CA GLU A 166 12.27 8.49 -8.33
C GLU A 166 12.49 9.28 -7.04
N ARG A 167 11.77 8.95 -5.96
CA ARG A 167 11.91 9.67 -4.70
C ARG A 167 13.28 9.43 -4.06
N ILE A 168 13.82 8.22 -4.10
CA ILE A 168 15.18 7.92 -3.63
C ILE A 168 16.21 8.75 -4.40
N ARG A 169 16.06 8.85 -5.73
CA ARG A 169 16.94 9.67 -6.58
C ARG A 169 16.87 11.16 -6.20
N GLN A 170 15.67 11.68 -5.94
CA GLN A 170 15.49 13.08 -5.53
C GLN A 170 16.15 13.38 -4.18
N TRP A 171 16.02 12.48 -3.21
CA TRP A 171 16.70 12.60 -1.91
C TRP A 171 18.23 12.53 -2.06
N SER A 172 18.72 11.61 -2.89
CA SER A 172 20.17 11.41 -3.10
C SER A 172 20.82 12.59 -3.80
N ASN A 173 20.14 13.19 -4.79
CA ASN A 173 20.64 14.31 -5.57
C ASN A 173 20.34 15.68 -4.94
N GLY A 174 19.67 15.71 -3.78
CA GLY A 174 19.29 16.97 -3.12
C GLY A 174 18.29 17.83 -3.91
N THR A 175 17.56 17.24 -4.86
CA THR A 175 16.58 17.97 -5.70
C THR A 175 15.20 18.05 -5.07
N MET A 176 15.05 17.52 -3.85
CA MET A 176 13.82 17.64 -3.06
C MET A 176 13.50 19.12 -2.79
N LYS A 177 12.25 19.51 -3.04
CA LYS A 177 11.77 20.87 -2.76
C LYS A 177 11.82 21.23 -1.27
N LYS A 178 11.66 20.23 -0.40
CA LYS A 178 11.73 20.36 1.05
C LYS A 178 12.69 19.33 1.60
N LYS A 179 13.42 19.70 2.66
CA LYS A 179 14.34 18.80 3.36
C LYS A 179 13.66 17.94 4.42
N GLU A 180 12.43 18.28 4.79
CA GLU A 180 11.63 17.53 5.77
C GLU A 180 10.76 16.48 5.08
N PRO A 181 10.58 15.29 5.68
CA PRO A 181 9.68 14.27 5.14
C PRO A 181 8.24 14.76 4.97
N GLU A 182 7.60 14.49 3.84
CA GLU A 182 6.20 14.88 3.56
C GLU A 182 5.20 13.71 3.61
N ASP A 183 5.70 12.49 3.54
CA ASP A 183 4.94 11.23 3.60
C ASP A 183 5.75 10.09 4.24
N LEU A 184 5.18 8.89 4.36
CA LEU A 184 5.87 7.75 4.96
C LEU A 184 7.02 7.23 4.09
N LEU A 185 6.99 7.40 2.77
CA LEU A 185 8.10 7.02 1.90
C LEU A 185 9.32 7.89 2.20
N ASP A 186 9.15 9.20 2.30
CA ASP A 186 10.23 10.11 2.69
C ASP A 186 10.79 9.77 4.06
N VAL A 187 9.93 9.40 5.02
CA VAL A 187 10.37 8.92 6.34
C VAL A 187 11.31 7.75 6.17
N LEU A 188 10.89 6.69 5.46
CA LEU A 188 11.71 5.49 5.23
C LEU A 188 13.05 5.80 4.55
N ILE A 189 13.06 6.67 3.54
CA ILE A 189 14.27 7.08 2.81
C ILE A 189 15.24 7.88 3.71
N SER A 190 14.69 8.74 4.57
CA SER A 190 15.46 9.65 5.42
C SER A 190 16.12 8.98 6.63
N LEU A 191 15.71 7.76 7.00
CA LEU A 191 16.25 7.06 8.17
C LEU A 191 17.75 6.78 8.00
N LYS A 192 18.52 7.11 9.05
CA LYS A 192 19.96 6.87 9.11
C LYS A 192 20.33 5.95 10.26
N ASP A 193 21.41 5.20 10.09
CA ASP A 193 22.05 4.46 11.17
C ASP A 193 22.89 5.38 12.08
N LYS A 194 23.57 4.80 13.07
CA LYS A 194 24.41 5.55 14.02
C LYS A 194 25.61 6.23 13.36
N ASN A 195 26.00 5.79 12.16
CA ASN A 195 27.14 6.30 11.40
C ASN A 195 26.70 7.33 10.34
N GLY A 196 25.40 7.65 10.26
CA GLY A 196 24.85 8.58 9.26
C GLY A 196 24.59 7.95 7.88
N ASN A 197 24.76 6.63 7.74
CA ASN A 197 24.45 5.92 6.49
C ASN A 197 22.94 5.64 6.38
N PRO A 198 22.36 5.47 5.18
CA PRO A 198 20.98 5.01 5.04
C PRO A 198 20.71 3.75 5.86
N LEU A 199 19.68 3.78 6.71
CA LEU A 199 19.31 2.65 7.56
C LEU A 199 18.71 1.49 6.75
N LEU A 200 18.05 1.82 5.63
CA LEU A 200 17.31 0.90 4.78
C LEU A 200 17.87 0.92 3.36
N SER A 201 17.99 -0.25 2.77
CA SER A 201 18.24 -0.43 1.35
C SER A 201 16.99 -0.12 0.51
N THR A 202 17.19 0.14 -0.78
CA THR A 202 16.08 0.34 -1.74
C THR A 202 15.07 -0.80 -1.72
N GLU A 203 15.53 -2.05 -1.69
CA GLU A 203 14.63 -3.21 -1.69
C GLU A 203 13.86 -3.37 -0.37
N GLU A 204 14.44 -2.98 0.76
CA GLU A 204 13.71 -2.92 2.04
C GLU A 204 12.63 -1.84 2.04
N ILE A 205 12.91 -0.67 1.45
CA ILE A 205 11.91 0.40 1.31
C ILE A 205 10.76 -0.06 0.43
N LYS A 206 11.06 -0.68 -0.72
CA LYS A 206 10.04 -1.24 -1.63
C LYS A 206 9.22 -2.33 -0.95
N ALA A 207 9.87 -3.29 -0.27
CA ALA A 207 9.18 -4.35 0.45
C ALA A 207 8.28 -3.79 1.56
N GLN A 208 8.79 -2.84 2.35
CA GLN A 208 8.05 -2.28 3.48
C GLN A 208 6.88 -1.42 3.04
N ALA A 209 6.98 -0.69 1.92
CA ALA A 209 5.88 0.09 1.35
C ALA A 209 4.69 -0.79 0.94
N VAL A 210 4.94 -1.97 0.37
CA VAL A 210 3.88 -2.94 0.04
C VAL A 210 3.33 -3.59 1.31
N VAL A 211 4.20 -4.06 2.20
CA VAL A 211 3.78 -4.78 3.41
C VAL A 211 2.95 -3.89 4.34
N ILE A 212 3.31 -2.62 4.50
CA ILE A 212 2.49 -1.69 5.30
C ILE A 212 1.13 -1.42 4.63
N GLN A 213 1.06 -1.37 3.29
CA GLN A 213 -0.21 -1.22 2.59
C GLN A 213 -1.13 -2.41 2.88
N ILE A 214 -0.63 -3.64 2.70
CA ILE A 214 -1.44 -4.85 2.92
C ILE A 214 -1.90 -4.95 4.38
N TYR A 215 -1.04 -4.57 5.33
CA TYR A 215 -1.39 -4.53 6.75
C TYR A 215 -2.47 -3.50 7.08
N LEU A 216 -2.32 -2.28 6.58
CA LEU A 216 -3.31 -1.23 6.81
C LEU A 216 -4.64 -1.61 6.17
N LEU A 217 -4.62 -2.19 4.97
CA LEU A 217 -5.83 -2.76 4.35
C LEU A 217 -6.45 -3.80 5.28
N LEU A 218 -5.72 -4.82 5.74
CA LEU A 218 -6.26 -5.81 6.68
C LEU A 218 -6.96 -5.16 7.89
N LYS A 219 -6.34 -4.14 8.50
CA LYS A 219 -6.91 -3.41 9.65
C LYS A 219 -8.17 -2.58 9.34
N PHE A 220 -8.41 -2.20 8.08
CA PHE A 220 -9.67 -1.55 7.68
C PHE A 220 -10.83 -2.55 7.53
N TYR A 221 -10.58 -3.86 7.43
CA TYR A 221 -11.60 -4.90 7.15
C TYR A 221 -11.74 -5.97 8.25
N THR A 222 -11.06 -5.82 9.38
CA THR A 222 -11.19 -6.67 10.58
C THR A 222 -11.57 -5.79 11.76
#